data_AF-A0A9E0CYF8-F1
#
_entry.id   AF-A0A9E0CYF8-F1
#
_cell.length_a   1.000
_cell.length_b   1.000
_cell.length_c   1.000
_cell.angle_alpha   90.00
_cell.angle_beta   90.00
_cell.angle_gamma   90.00
#
_symmetry.space_group_name_H-M   'P 1'
#
loop_
_entity.id
_entity.type
_entity.pdbx_description
1 polymer ?
#
loop_
_entity_poly.entity_id
_entity_poly.type
_entity_poly.pdbx_seq_one_letter_code
_entity_poly.pdbx_strand_id
1 'polypeptide(L)'
;MKDILTAPFVKEMCDTTANMYRLGWDERNGGNISYMLDEEEVAQYLDINHVLREIPTGFKADALIGRIFIVTGTGKYFKNVKTDPENNLGIIRIAEDGTTAQLLWGYK
;
A
#
# COMPACT_ATOMS: atom_id res chain seq x y z
N MET A 1 -10.26 -2.40 -16.30
CA MET A 1 -9.52 -2.88 -15.11
C MET A 1 -10.52 -3.48 -14.14
N LYS A 2 -10.11 -4.47 -13.34
CA LYS A 2 -10.93 -5.03 -12.25
C LYS A 2 -11.05 -4.00 -11.12
N ASP A 3 -12.06 -4.15 -10.27
CA ASP A 3 -12.17 -3.32 -9.06
C ASP A 3 -11.05 -3.67 -8.07
N ILE A 4 -10.20 -2.69 -7.76
CA ILE A 4 -9.06 -2.82 -6.83
C ILE A 4 -9.49 -3.28 -5.43
N LEU A 5 -10.69 -2.93 -4.97
CA LEU A 5 -11.19 -3.38 -3.66
C LEU A 5 -11.50 -4.87 -3.62
N THR A 6 -11.60 -5.51 -4.79
CA THR A 6 -11.77 -6.96 -4.91
C THR A 6 -10.45 -7.73 -5.01
N ALA A 7 -9.32 -7.04 -5.15
CA ALA A 7 -8.01 -7.66 -5.32
C ALA A 7 -7.62 -8.52 -4.10
N PRO A 8 -7.03 -9.71 -4.32
CA PRO A 8 -6.61 -10.60 -3.23
C PRO A 8 -5.70 -9.88 -2.22
N PHE A 9 -4.70 -9.14 -2.69
CA PHE A 9 -3.76 -8.41 -1.83
C PHE A 9 -4.42 -7.28 -1.02
N VAL A 10 -5.47 -6.62 -1.52
CA VAL A 10 -6.21 -5.61 -0.73
C VAL A 10 -7.04 -6.30 0.35
N LYS A 11 -7.74 -7.38 0.00
CA LYS A 11 -8.53 -8.16 0.97
C LYS A 11 -7.66 -8.75 2.07
N GLU A 12 -6.50 -9.29 1.70
CA GLU A 12 -5.53 -9.83 2.64
C GLU A 12 -5.01 -8.77 3.61
N MET A 13 -4.68 -7.56 3.12
CA MET A 13 -4.30 -6.43 3.98
C MET A 13 -5.44 -6.04 4.94
N CYS A 14 -6.68 -5.98 4.46
CA CYS A 14 -7.86 -5.69 5.28
C CYS A 14 -8.09 -6.73 6.38
N ASP A 15 -8.01 -8.02 6.04
CA ASP A 15 -8.25 -9.10 7.00
C ASP A 15 -7.10 -9.26 7.99
N THR A 16 -5.86 -9.08 7.54
CA THR A 16 -4.66 -9.13 8.39
C THR A 16 -4.69 -8.02 9.44
N THR A 17 -4.85 -6.76 9.00
CA THR A 17 -4.90 -5.61 9.91
C THR A 17 -6.08 -5.69 10.88
N ALA A 18 -7.26 -6.15 10.41
CA ALA A 18 -8.41 -6.37 11.29
C ALA A 18 -8.15 -7.46 12.34
N ASN A 19 -7.47 -8.56 11.95
CA ASN A 19 -7.13 -9.63 12.89
C ASN A 19 -6.09 -9.17 13.92
N MET A 20 -5.04 -8.46 13.51
CA MET A 20 -4.02 -7.97 14.43
C MET A 20 -4.60 -6.95 15.42
N TYR A 21 -5.48 -6.05 14.95
CA TYR A 21 -6.23 -5.15 15.83
C TYR A 21 -7.13 -5.91 16.81
N ARG A 22 -7.85 -6.93 16.36
CA ARG A 22 -8.69 -7.80 17.23
C ARG A 22 -7.87 -8.49 18.32
N LEU A 23 -6.61 -8.81 18.05
CA LEU A 23 -5.68 -9.40 19.01
C LEU A 23 -5.05 -8.39 19.98
N GLY A 24 -5.34 -7.09 19.81
CA GLY A 24 -4.85 -6.02 20.67
C GLY A 24 -3.39 -5.64 20.45
N TRP A 25 -2.81 -5.99 19.30
CA TRP A 25 -1.39 -5.74 19.01
C TRP A 25 -1.12 -4.32 18.51
N ASP A 26 -2.12 -3.70 17.88
CA ASP A 26 -1.97 -2.49 17.09
C ASP A 26 -2.92 -1.39 17.58
N GLU A 27 -2.75 -0.98 18.84
CA GLU A 27 -3.51 0.13 19.41
C GLU A 27 -3.23 1.45 18.67
N ARG A 28 -4.29 2.25 18.46
CA ARG A 28 -4.22 3.55 17.77
C ARG A 28 -3.56 3.40 16.37
N ASN A 29 -2.40 4.02 16.17
CA ASN A 29 -1.60 3.98 14.96
C ASN A 29 -0.30 3.17 15.16
N GLY A 30 -0.25 2.33 16.19
CA GLY A 30 0.78 1.31 16.35
C GLY A 30 0.60 0.23 15.28
N GLY A 31 1.71 -0.26 14.73
CA GLY A 31 1.70 -1.24 13.64
C GLY A 31 1.92 -0.61 12.26
N ASN A 32 2.64 -1.33 11.41
CA ASN A 32 2.71 -1.05 9.97
C ASN A 32 2.91 -2.36 9.20
N ILE A 33 2.43 -2.38 7.96
CA ILE A 33 2.62 -3.49 7.02
C ILE A 33 3.07 -2.89 5.68
N SER A 34 4.09 -3.50 5.09
CA SER A 34 4.48 -3.30 3.70
C SER A 34 4.56 -4.67 3.03
N TYR A 35 3.78 -4.85 1.98
CA TYR A 35 3.70 -6.11 1.22
C TYR A 35 4.09 -5.85 -0.23
N MET A 36 5.17 -6.50 -0.68
CA MET A 36 5.66 -6.42 -2.05
C MET A 36 4.72 -7.19 -2.98
N LEU A 37 4.29 -6.54 -4.06
CA LEU A 37 3.34 -7.07 -5.03
C LEU A 37 4.02 -7.40 -6.35
N ASP A 38 3.43 -8.37 -7.06
CA ASP A 38 3.78 -8.64 -8.45
C ASP A 38 3.15 -7.59 -9.38
N GLU A 39 3.93 -7.08 -10.33
CA GLU A 39 3.49 -6.03 -11.24
C GLU A 39 2.36 -6.51 -12.17
N GLU A 40 2.41 -7.76 -12.64
CA GLU A 40 1.40 -8.33 -13.52
C GLU A 40 0.07 -8.52 -12.80
N GLU A 41 0.09 -8.80 -11.49
CA GLU A 41 -1.12 -8.86 -10.67
C GLU A 41 -1.73 -7.48 -10.50
N VAL A 42 -0.92 -6.46 -10.15
CA VAL A 42 -1.39 -5.09 -9.92
C VAL A 42 -1.97 -4.48 -11.20
N ALA A 43 -1.34 -4.72 -12.35
CA ALA A 43 -1.77 -4.21 -13.65
C ALA A 43 -3.18 -4.68 -14.07
N GLN A 44 -3.73 -5.73 -13.45
CA GLN A 44 -5.12 -6.16 -13.69
C GLN A 44 -6.15 -5.20 -13.07
N TYR A 45 -5.74 -4.42 -12.06
CA TYR A 45 -6.60 -3.56 -11.25
C TYR A 45 -6.31 -2.07 -11.42
N LEU A 46 -5.07 -1.69 -11.75
CA LEU A 46 -4.62 -0.31 -11.86
C LEU A 46 -3.86 -0.06 -13.16
N ASP A 47 -3.90 1.18 -13.65
CA ASP A 47 -2.94 1.66 -14.65
C ASP A 47 -1.66 2.03 -13.91
N ILE A 48 -0.68 1.13 -13.96
CA ILE A 48 0.60 1.30 -13.26
C ILE A 48 1.45 2.46 -13.79
N ASN A 49 1.06 3.07 -14.91
CA ASN A 49 1.71 4.27 -15.45
C ASN A 49 1.03 5.55 -14.97
N HIS A 50 -0.15 5.47 -14.36
CA HIS A 50 -0.84 6.61 -13.78
C HIS A 50 -0.34 6.88 -12.36
N VAL A 51 0.58 7.83 -12.23
CA VAL A 51 1.12 8.27 -10.93
C VAL A 51 0.26 9.39 -10.35
N LEU A 52 -0.25 9.19 -9.14
CA LEU A 52 -1.07 10.17 -8.41
C LEU A 52 -0.22 11.24 -7.72
N ARG A 53 0.91 10.83 -7.13
CA ARG A 53 1.82 11.71 -6.39
C ARG A 53 3.20 11.08 -6.28
N GLU A 54 4.24 11.92 -6.29
CA GLU A 54 5.61 11.51 -5.98
C GLU A 54 5.97 11.89 -4.54
N ILE A 55 6.66 10.98 -3.85
CA ILE A 55 6.99 11.10 -2.43
C ILE A 55 8.49 10.83 -2.28
N PRO A 56 9.29 11.82 -1.82
CA PRO A 56 10.70 11.59 -1.50
C PRO A 56 10.81 10.56 -0.37
N THR A 57 11.57 9.48 -0.59
CA THR A 57 11.75 8.45 0.44
C THR A 57 12.73 8.89 1.53
N GLY A 58 13.64 9.83 1.21
CA GLY A 58 14.70 10.29 2.10
C GLY A 58 15.92 9.37 2.16
N PHE A 59 15.95 8.29 1.37
CA PHE A 59 17.08 7.36 1.26
C PHE A 59 17.15 6.71 -0.13
N LYS A 60 18.28 6.09 -0.46
CA LYS A 60 18.47 5.41 -1.74
C LYS A 60 18.09 3.92 -1.64
N ALA A 61 17.20 3.47 -2.52
CA ALA A 61 16.59 2.14 -2.53
C ALA A 61 16.81 1.42 -3.88
N ASP A 62 18.03 1.44 -4.41
CA ASP A 62 18.37 0.92 -5.75
C ASP A 62 17.88 -0.52 -5.99
N ALA A 63 17.98 -1.39 -4.98
CA ALA A 63 17.56 -2.79 -5.08
C ALA A 63 16.03 -2.96 -5.24
N LEU A 64 15.25 -1.91 -4.99
CA LEU A 64 13.80 -1.92 -5.03
C LEU A 64 13.24 -1.15 -6.24
N ILE A 65 14.08 -0.58 -7.11
CA ILE A 65 13.63 0.14 -8.30
C ILE A 65 12.63 -0.70 -9.10
N GLY A 66 11.50 -0.09 -9.46
CA GLY A 66 10.39 -0.71 -10.18
C GLY A 66 9.49 -1.62 -9.32
N ARG A 67 9.89 -1.98 -8.09
CA ARG A 67 9.06 -2.83 -7.22
C ARG A 67 7.84 -2.08 -6.72
N ILE A 68 6.71 -2.79 -6.68
CA ILE A 68 5.42 -2.29 -6.22
C ILE A 68 5.13 -2.84 -4.82
N PHE A 69 4.54 -2.02 -3.96
CA PHE A 69 4.15 -2.39 -2.60
C PHE A 69 2.76 -1.87 -2.28
N ILE A 70 1.96 -2.64 -1.54
CA ILE A 70 0.85 -2.09 -0.76
C ILE A 70 1.32 -1.85 0.67
N VAL A 71 1.06 -0.64 1.18
CA VAL A 71 1.56 -0.17 2.48
C VAL A 71 0.42 0.39 3.32
N THR A 72 0.57 0.35 4.64
CA THR A 72 -0.29 1.06 5.60
C THR A 72 0.15 2.51 5.77
N GLY A 73 -0.81 3.42 6.00
CA GLY A 73 -0.52 4.86 5.96
C GLY A 73 0.06 5.40 7.24
N THR A 74 0.87 6.45 7.13
CA THR A 74 1.37 7.16 8.31
C THR A 74 0.20 7.69 9.14
N GLY A 75 0.18 7.35 10.44
CA GLY A 75 -0.87 7.76 11.37
C GLY A 75 -2.23 7.08 11.17
N LYS A 76 -2.33 6.11 10.24
CA LYS A 76 -3.56 5.33 10.01
C LYS A 76 -3.69 4.21 11.03
N TYR A 77 -4.93 3.76 11.23
CA TYR A 77 -5.29 2.86 12.32
C TYR A 77 -5.70 1.52 11.71
N PHE A 78 -5.12 0.41 12.16
CA PHE A 78 -5.43 -0.92 11.63
C PHE A 78 -6.93 -1.23 11.70
N LYS A 79 -7.60 -0.77 12.77
CA LYS A 79 -9.06 -0.90 12.94
C LYS A 79 -9.90 -0.33 11.79
N ASN A 80 -9.39 0.65 11.05
CA ASN A 80 -10.12 1.36 10.00
C ASN A 80 -9.86 0.78 8.59
N VAL A 81 -8.80 -0.03 8.42
CA VAL A 81 -8.36 -0.50 7.10
C VAL A 81 -9.46 -1.29 6.40
N LYS A 82 -10.14 -2.18 7.12
CA LYS A 82 -11.21 -3.01 6.55
C LYS A 82 -12.43 -2.22 6.08
N THR A 83 -12.75 -1.11 6.74
CA THR A 83 -13.94 -0.29 6.42
C THR A 83 -13.64 0.80 5.39
N ASP A 84 -12.39 1.25 5.30
CA ASP A 84 -11.98 2.35 4.43
C ASP A 84 -10.54 2.11 3.90
N PRO A 85 -10.33 1.09 3.06
CA PRO A 85 -9.00 0.69 2.62
C PRO A 85 -8.30 1.77 1.81
N GLU A 86 -9.01 2.51 0.95
CA GLU A 86 -8.42 3.55 0.10
C GLU A 86 -7.83 4.71 0.92
N ASN A 87 -8.40 5.05 2.08
CA ASN A 87 -7.88 6.08 2.98
C ASN A 87 -6.74 5.58 3.89
N ASN A 88 -6.65 4.27 4.13
CA ASN A 88 -5.73 3.68 5.10
C ASN A 88 -4.56 2.91 4.47
N LEU A 89 -4.68 2.54 3.19
CA LEU A 89 -3.66 1.86 2.40
C LEU A 89 -3.25 2.70 1.19
N GLY A 90 -2.05 2.45 0.70
CA GLY A 90 -1.57 3.01 -0.56
C GLY A 90 -0.75 1.96 -1.31
N ILE A 91 -0.82 2.02 -2.64
CA ILE A 91 0.01 1.21 -3.51
C ILE A 91 1.07 2.14 -4.11
N ILE A 92 2.34 1.81 -3.88
CA ILE A 92 3.48 2.61 -4.31
C ILE A 92 4.41 1.81 -5.21
N ARG A 93 5.13 2.49 -6.10
CA ARG A 93 6.27 1.97 -6.86
C ARG A 93 7.52 2.76 -6.51
N ILE A 94 8.67 2.11 -6.35
CA ILE A 94 9.95 2.83 -6.28
C ILE A 94 10.36 3.24 -7.69
N ALA A 95 10.55 4.54 -7.91
CA ALA A 95 10.89 5.12 -9.21
C ALA A 95 12.32 4.75 -9.65
N GLU A 96 12.64 5.05 -10.90
CA GLU A 96 13.95 4.75 -11.51
C GLU A 96 15.12 5.46 -10.83
N ASP A 97 14.87 6.59 -10.15
CA ASP A 97 15.89 7.32 -9.39
C ASP A 97 16.30 6.61 -8.09
N GLY A 98 15.54 5.60 -7.66
CA GLY A 98 15.73 4.88 -6.40
C GLY A 98 15.50 5.72 -5.14
N THR A 99 15.05 6.97 -5.26
CA THR A 99 14.86 7.93 -4.15
C THR A 99 13.44 8.48 -4.05
N THR A 100 12.58 8.12 -5.00
CA THR A 100 11.19 8.55 -5.06
C THR A 100 10.26 7.35 -5.03
N ALA A 101 9.21 7.43 -4.21
CA ALA A 101 8.07 6.53 -4.25
C ALA A 101 6.92 7.19 -5.03
N GLN A 102 6.44 6.53 -6.07
CA GLN A 102 5.30 6.93 -6.88
C GLN A 102 4.03 6.27 -6.33
N LEU A 103 3.09 7.07 -5.85
CA LEU A 103 1.78 6.59 -5.40
C LEU A 103 0.89 6.30 -6.61
N LEU A 104 0.44 5.05 -6.73
CA LEU A 104 -0.41 4.56 -7.83
C LEU A 104 -1.89 4.46 -7.43
N TRP A 105 -2.17 4.23 -6.15
CA TRP A 105 -3.53 4.15 -5.61
C TRP A 105 -3.54 4.40 -4.09
N GLY A 106 -4.70 4.82 -3.57
CA GLY A 106 -4.92 5.01 -2.14
C GLY A 106 -4.47 6.38 -1.61
N TYR A 107 -4.59 6.54 -0.30
CA TYR A 107 -4.54 7.77 0.49
C TYR A 107 -5.33 8.96 -0.06
N LYS A 108 -6.59 8.67 -0.40
CA LYS A 108 -7.65 9.69 -0.47
C LYS A 108 -7.69 10.59 0.76
#